data_AF-A0A934NB78-F1
#
_entry.id   AF-A0A934NB78-F1
#
_cell.length_a   1.000
_cell.length_b   1.000
_cell.length_c   1.000
_cell.angle_alpha   90.00
_cell.angle_beta   90.00
_cell.angle_gamma   90.00
#
_symmetry.space_group_name_H-M   'P 1'
#
loop_
_entity.id
_entity.type
_entity.pdbx_description
1 polymer ?
#
loop_
_entity_poly.entity_id
_entity_poly.type
_entity_poly.pdbx_seq_one_letter_code
_entity_poly.pdbx_strand_id
1 'polypeptide(L)'
;MRRAGPNRSEGLFWALFAQSAVLTALIVPAHILVQGILGPLGLVPAFDQHYGTFAGALGNWLVKVYLFVLFGASFWVFAHRVRYTLMEVGVPGGKQRLGVVTYGLAAVATLVAAYLLLTLP
;
A
#
# COMPACT_ATOMS: atom_id res chain seq x y z
N MET A 1 -32.07 -9.84 -23.04
CA MET A 1 -30.82 -9.19 -22.56
C MET A 1 -29.89 -10.27 -21.99
N ARG A 2 -28.73 -10.54 -22.61
CA ARG A 2 -27.73 -11.46 -22.02
C ARG A 2 -27.06 -10.74 -20.85
N ARG A 3 -27.28 -11.22 -19.62
CA ARG A 3 -26.44 -10.79 -18.49
C ARG A 3 -25.03 -11.29 -18.75
N ALA A 4 -24.05 -10.40 -18.76
CA ALA A 4 -22.66 -10.81 -18.75
C ALA A 4 -22.43 -11.72 -17.53
N GLY A 5 -21.69 -12.82 -17.73
CA GLY A 5 -21.31 -13.72 -16.64
C GLY A 5 -20.47 -12.99 -15.57
N PRO A 6 -20.26 -13.61 -14.40
CA PRO A 6 -19.53 -13.00 -13.30
C PRO A 6 -18.13 -12.52 -13.72
N ASN A 7 -17.81 -11.26 -13.40
CA ASN A 7 -16.53 -10.68 -13.74
C ASN A 7 -15.43 -11.18 -12.80
N ARG A 8 -14.69 -12.20 -13.24
CA ARG A 8 -13.61 -12.83 -12.48
C ARG A 8 -12.52 -11.85 -12.03
N SER A 9 -12.18 -10.87 -12.87
CA SER A 9 -11.15 -9.87 -12.54
C SER A 9 -11.56 -9.00 -11.35
N GLU A 10 -12.83 -8.62 -11.28
CA GLU A 10 -13.36 -7.83 -10.16
C GLU A 10 -13.26 -8.61 -8.84
N GLY A 11 -13.54 -9.92 -8.87
CA GLY A 11 -13.39 -10.80 -7.72
C GLY A 11 -11.94 -10.89 -7.22
N LEU A 12 -10.97 -10.95 -8.14
CA LEU A 12 -9.54 -10.95 -7.79
C LEU A 12 -9.11 -9.63 -7.14
N PHE A 13 -9.49 -8.49 -7.72
CA PHE A 13 -9.17 -7.17 -7.14
C PHE A 13 -9.83 -6.95 -5.78
N TRP A 14 -11.05 -7.47 -5.60
CA TRP A 14 -11.72 -7.43 -4.30
C TRP A 14 -11.03 -8.31 -3.26
N ALA A 15 -10.58 -9.51 -3.62
CA ALA A 15 -9.82 -10.39 -2.71
C ALA A 15 -8.48 -9.77 -2.30
N LEU A 16 -7.75 -9.15 -3.24
CA LEU A 16 -6.53 -8.39 -2.96
C LEU A 16 -6.80 -7.21 -2.02
N PHE A 17 -7.88 -6.47 -2.25
CA PHE A 17 -8.33 -5.43 -1.34
C PHE A 17 -8.63 -5.97 0.07
N ALA A 18 -9.38 -7.07 0.18
CA ALA A 18 -9.76 -7.62 1.48
C ALA A 18 -8.53 -8.01 2.32
N GLN A 19 -7.55 -8.69 1.71
CA GLN A 19 -6.31 -9.08 2.39
C GLN A 19 -5.47 -7.87 2.79
N SER A 20 -5.28 -6.92 1.86
CA SER A 20 -4.52 -5.70 2.12
C SER A 20 -5.19 -4.79 3.16
N ALA A 21 -6.52 -4.78 3.23
CA ALA A 21 -7.29 -4.03 4.24
C ALA A 21 -7.04 -4.56 5.65
N VAL A 22 -7.02 -5.88 5.84
CA VAL A 22 -6.70 -6.50 7.13
C VAL A 22 -5.27 -6.17 7.55
N LEU A 23 -4.30 -6.32 6.64
CA LEU A 23 -2.90 -5.99 6.92
C LEU A 23 -2.73 -4.51 7.27
N THR A 24 -3.34 -3.62 6.49
CA THR A 24 -3.30 -2.17 6.70
C THR A 24 -3.89 -1.79 8.05
N ALA A 25 -5.04 -2.36 8.42
CA ALA A 25 -5.73 -2.06 9.67
C ALA A 25 -4.90 -2.42 10.93
N LEU A 26 -4.01 -3.39 10.83
CA LEU A 26 -3.14 -3.80 11.93
C LEU A 26 -1.80 -3.07 11.91
N ILE A 27 -1.14 -3.06 10.76
CA ILE A 27 0.26 -2.63 10.63
C ILE A 27 0.38 -1.11 10.62
N VAL A 28 -0.50 -0.40 9.90
CA VAL A 28 -0.38 1.06 9.76
C VAL A 28 -0.55 1.80 11.09
N PRO A 29 -1.56 1.52 11.94
CA PRO A 29 -1.68 2.20 13.23
C PRO A 29 -0.47 1.96 14.13
N ALA A 30 0.05 0.73 14.17
CA ALA A 30 1.25 0.40 14.92
C ALA A 30 2.48 1.15 14.39
N HIS A 31 2.64 1.22 13.07
CA HIS A 31 3.72 1.99 12.44
C HIS A 31 3.63 3.47 12.78
N ILE A 32 2.44 4.07 12.66
CA ILE A 32 2.21 5.49 12.99
C ILE A 32 2.50 5.76 14.47
N LEU A 33 2.07 4.87 15.37
CA LEU A 33 2.34 5.03 16.80
C LEU A 33 3.84 5.01 17.09
N VAL A 34 4.56 4.00 16.58
CA VAL A 34 6.00 3.85 16.84
C VAL A 34 6.81 4.95 16.16
N GLN A 35 6.63 5.14 14.85
CA GLN A 35 7.46 6.04 14.06
C GLN A 35 6.99 7.51 14.12
N GLY A 36 5.70 7.74 14.23
CA GLY A 36 5.12 9.09 14.21
C GLY A 36 4.94 9.73 15.59
N ILE A 37 4.88 8.94 16.66
CA ILE A 37 4.61 9.45 18.03
C ILE A 37 5.75 9.07 18.99
N LEU A 38 5.97 7.77 19.23
CA LEU A 38 6.91 7.32 20.27
C LEU A 38 8.37 7.63 19.92
N GLY A 39 8.75 7.49 18.64
CA GLY A 39 10.07 7.82 18.13
C GLY A 39 10.45 9.28 18.31
N PRO A 40 9.65 10.24 17.82
CA PRO A 40 9.89 11.68 18.03
C PRO A 40 9.94 12.11 19.48
N LEU A 41 9.28 11.39 20.39
CA LEU A 41 9.35 11.62 21.84
C LEU A 41 10.59 11.00 22.51
N GLY A 42 11.42 10.25 21.77
CA GLY A 42 12.61 9.58 22.28
C GLY A 42 12.31 8.37 23.18
N LEU A 43 11.08 7.85 23.16
CA LEU A 43 10.65 6.75 24.03
C LEU A 43 11.06 5.38 23.49
N VAL A 44 11.21 5.27 22.16
CA VAL A 44 11.62 4.05 21.47
C VAL A 44 12.57 4.37 20.32
N PRO A 45 13.47 3.46 19.93
CA PRO A 45 14.22 3.58 18.69
C PRO A 45 13.26 3.62 17.49
N ALA A 46 13.48 4.58 16.59
CA ALA A 46 12.67 4.83 15.41
C ALA A 46 13.57 5.11 14.20
N PHE A 47 13.00 5.08 13.00
CA PHE A 47 13.69 5.57 11.82
C PHE A 47 13.88 7.07 11.98
N ASP A 48 15.13 7.49 12.05
CA ASP A 48 15.50 8.89 12.11
C ASP A 48 15.87 9.40 10.70
N GLN A 49 16.21 10.69 10.62
CA GLN A 49 16.61 11.34 9.38
C GLN A 49 18.11 11.15 9.07
N HIS A 50 18.85 10.45 9.94
CA HIS A 50 20.27 10.22 9.74
C HIS A 50 20.48 9.02 8.81
N TYR A 51 21.24 9.24 7.74
CA TYR A 51 21.43 8.23 6.71
C TYR A 51 22.04 6.92 7.24
N GLY A 52 23.02 7.00 8.15
CA GLY A 52 23.75 5.82 8.62
C GLY A 52 22.90 4.85 9.44
N THR A 53 22.05 5.36 10.32
CA THR A 53 21.09 4.62 11.13
C THR A 53 19.97 4.05 10.29
N PHE A 54 19.42 4.84 9.36
CA PHE A 54 18.40 4.37 8.42
C PHE A 54 18.92 3.26 7.49
N ALA A 55 20.09 3.45 6.90
CA ALA A 55 20.75 2.44 6.06
C ALA A 55 21.10 1.18 6.86
N GLY A 56 21.56 1.32 8.11
CA GLY A 56 21.81 0.20 9.00
C GLY A 56 20.55 -0.63 9.28
N ALA A 57 19.39 0.03 9.44
CA ALA A 57 18.13 -0.66 9.63
C ALA A 57 17.62 -1.33 8.34
N LEU A 58 17.81 -0.69 7.18
CA LEU A 58 17.48 -1.29 5.89
C LEU A 58 18.34 -2.51 5.58
N GLY A 59 19.58 -2.60 6.07
CA GLY A 59 20.41 -3.80 5.93
C GLY A 59 19.78 -5.09 6.47
N ASN A 60 18.75 -4.99 7.32
CA ASN A 60 17.98 -6.14 7.79
C ASN A 60 16.84 -6.51 6.80
N TRP A 61 16.91 -7.73 6.24
CA TRP A 61 15.88 -8.25 5.33
C TRP A 61 14.46 -8.23 5.91
N LEU A 62 14.30 -8.48 7.21
CA LEU A 62 12.96 -8.43 7.85
C LEU A 62 12.37 -7.02 7.82
N VAL A 63 13.20 -5.99 7.95
CA VAL A 63 12.76 -4.59 7.83
C VAL A 63 12.31 -4.30 6.41
N LYS A 64 13.04 -4.78 5.40
CA LYS A 64 12.65 -4.64 3.98
C LYS A 64 11.29 -5.32 3.71
N VAL A 65 11.10 -6.56 4.17
CA VAL A 65 9.82 -7.27 4.02
C VAL A 65 8.69 -6.53 4.73
N TYR A 66 8.93 -6.05 5.96
CA TYR A 66 7.97 -5.27 6.72
C TYR A 66 7.52 -4.01 5.96
N LEU A 67 8.48 -3.21 5.48
CA LEU A 67 8.19 -1.98 4.73
C LEU A 67 7.49 -2.28 3.40
N PHE A 68 7.87 -3.36 2.72
CA PHE A 68 7.20 -3.77 1.49
C PHE A 68 5.72 -4.12 1.73
N VAL A 69 5.43 -4.89 2.78
CA VAL A 69 4.05 -5.22 3.17
C VAL A 69 3.28 -3.97 3.59
N LEU A 70 3.88 -3.10 4.41
CA LEU A 70 3.27 -1.84 4.86
C LEU A 70 2.86 -0.96 3.67
N PHE A 71 3.78 -0.68 2.76
CA PHE A 71 3.53 0.17 1.60
C PHE A 71 2.60 -0.50 0.60
N GLY A 72 2.90 -1.75 0.21
CA GLY A 72 2.09 -2.51 -0.73
C GLY A 72 0.64 -2.62 -0.29
N ALA A 73 0.39 -3.07 0.95
CA ALA A 73 -0.96 -3.20 1.47
C ALA A 73 -1.71 -1.84 1.46
N SER A 74 -1.04 -0.78 1.89
CA SER A 74 -1.63 0.57 1.90
C SER A 74 -2.03 1.04 0.50
N PHE A 75 -1.19 0.81 -0.51
CA PHE A 75 -1.47 1.20 -1.89
C PHE A 75 -2.68 0.47 -2.48
N TRP A 76 -2.83 -0.84 -2.22
CA TRP A 76 -3.94 -1.63 -2.75
C TRP A 76 -5.28 -1.29 -2.08
N VAL A 77 -5.27 -1.03 -0.77
CA VAL A 77 -6.47 -0.52 -0.06
C VAL A 77 -6.89 0.83 -0.60
N PHE A 78 -5.93 1.74 -0.76
CA PHE A 78 -6.16 3.07 -1.29
C PHE A 78 -6.72 3.02 -2.71
N ALA A 79 -6.09 2.29 -3.63
CA ALA A 79 -6.52 2.22 -5.03
C ALA A 79 -7.92 1.64 -5.19
N HIS A 80 -8.28 0.63 -4.40
CA HIS A 80 -9.63 0.08 -4.41
C HIS A 80 -10.65 1.12 -3.96
N ARG A 81 -10.42 1.77 -2.79
CA ARG A 81 -11.34 2.79 -2.26
C ARG A 81 -11.47 3.98 -3.20
N VAL A 82 -10.35 4.53 -3.68
CA VAL A 82 -10.34 5.67 -4.61
C VAL A 82 -11.11 5.38 -5.88
N ARG A 83 -11.01 4.17 -6.44
CA ARG A 83 -11.81 3.79 -7.62
C ARG A 83 -13.30 3.98 -7.39
N TYR A 84 -13.83 3.46 -6.27
CA TYR A 84 -15.26 3.58 -5.97
C TYR A 84 -15.62 5.02 -5.58
N THR A 85 -14.80 5.72 -4.80
CA THR A 85 -15.03 7.13 -4.48
C THR A 85 -15.09 8.00 -5.74
N LEU A 86 -14.19 7.79 -6.72
CA LEU A 86 -14.24 8.53 -8.00
C LEU A 86 -15.50 8.23 -8.79
N MET A 87 -15.99 6.99 -8.76
CA MET A 87 -17.26 6.63 -9.41
C MET A 87 -18.46 7.26 -8.69
N GLU A 88 -18.46 7.29 -7.36
CA GLU A 88 -19.54 7.86 -6.54
C GLU A 88 -19.62 9.39 -6.65
N VAL A 89 -18.48 10.06 -6.74
CA VAL A 89 -18.38 11.52 -6.96
C VAL A 89 -18.70 11.89 -8.42
N GLY A 90 -18.90 10.91 -9.31
CA GLY A 90 -19.35 11.13 -10.68
C GLY A 90 -18.24 11.50 -11.66
N VAL A 91 -16.98 11.14 -11.37
CA VAL A 91 -15.86 11.40 -12.29
C VAL A 91 -16.07 10.66 -13.61
N PRO A 92 -16.09 11.35 -14.75
CA PRO A 92 -16.27 10.72 -16.05
C PRO A 92 -15.05 9.85 -16.38
N GLY A 93 -15.29 8.61 -16.77
CA GLY A 93 -14.21 7.66 -17.06
C GLY A 93 -14.68 6.21 -17.21
N GLY A 94 -15.81 5.86 -16.63
CA GLY A 94 -16.35 4.50 -16.67
C GLY A 94 -15.52 3.52 -15.82
N LYS A 95 -16.17 2.42 -15.41
CA LYS A 95 -15.62 1.45 -14.45
C LYS A 95 -14.27 0.86 -14.84
N GLN A 96 -14.03 0.69 -16.14
CA GLN A 96 -12.80 0.09 -16.65
C GLN A 96 -11.62 1.07 -16.64
N ARG A 97 -11.77 2.31 -17.15
CA ARG A 97 -10.66 3.27 -17.19
C ARG A 97 -10.23 3.66 -15.79
N LEU A 98 -11.20 3.92 -14.90
CA LEU A 98 -10.91 4.23 -13.50
C LEU A 98 -10.17 3.07 -12.82
N GLY A 99 -10.56 1.82 -13.09
CA GLY A 99 -9.85 0.65 -12.57
C GLY A 99 -8.41 0.53 -13.10
N VAL A 100 -8.19 0.77 -14.39
CA VAL A 100 -6.84 0.73 -14.98
C VAL A 100 -5.94 1.80 -14.35
N VAL A 101 -6.45 3.02 -14.17
CA VAL A 101 -5.67 4.13 -13.58
C VAL A 101 -5.35 3.85 -12.12
N THR A 102 -6.34 3.50 -11.29
CA THR A 102 -6.10 3.34 -9.84
C THR A 102 -5.28 2.10 -9.52
N TYR A 103 -5.63 0.94 -10.09
CA TYR A 103 -4.87 -0.29 -9.86
C TYR A 103 -3.52 -0.29 -10.57
N GLY A 104 -3.42 0.36 -11.73
CA GLY A 104 -2.15 0.56 -12.42
C GLY A 104 -1.18 1.41 -11.59
N LEU A 105 -1.68 2.50 -10.99
CA LEU A 105 -0.88 3.31 -10.08
C LEU A 105 -0.42 2.52 -8.85
N ALA A 106 -1.30 1.72 -8.23
CA ALA A 106 -0.92 0.85 -7.11
C ALA A 106 0.14 -0.18 -7.51
N ALA A 107 0.03 -0.79 -8.69
CA ALA A 107 1.01 -1.73 -9.20
C ALA A 107 2.37 -1.06 -9.41
N VAL A 108 2.42 0.10 -10.06
CA VAL A 108 3.66 0.87 -10.25
C VAL A 108 4.27 1.28 -8.91
N ALA A 109 3.48 1.81 -7.98
CA ALA A 109 3.96 2.19 -6.66
C ALA A 109 4.52 0.98 -5.88
N THR A 110 3.87 -0.18 -5.99
CA THR A 110 4.36 -1.43 -5.38
C THR A 110 5.69 -1.89 -6.00
N LEU A 111 5.83 -1.81 -7.33
CA LEU A 111 7.07 -2.16 -8.03
C LEU A 111 8.22 -1.20 -7.68
N VAL A 112 7.93 0.10 -7.61
CA VAL A 112 8.91 1.11 -7.17
C VAL A 112 9.34 0.84 -5.73
N ALA A 113 8.42 0.54 -4.83
CA ALA A 113 8.74 0.17 -3.45
C ALA A 113 9.63 -1.09 -3.38
N ALA A 114 9.29 -2.14 -4.14
CA ALA A 114 10.12 -3.34 -4.22
C ALA A 114 11.52 -3.03 -4.76
N TYR A 115 11.62 -2.26 -5.85
CA TYR A 115 12.89 -1.88 -6.45
C TYR A 115 13.77 -1.10 -5.46
N LEU A 116 13.22 -0.09 -4.79
CA LEU A 116 13.95 0.71 -3.82
C LEU A 116 14.42 -0.13 -2.62
N LEU A 117 13.56 -0.97 -2.07
CA LEU A 117 13.93 -1.80 -0.92
C LEU A 117 15.00 -2.84 -1.27
N LEU A 118 14.98 -3.38 -2.49
CA LEU A 118 15.98 -4.36 -2.94
C LEU A 118 17.31 -3.73 -3.35
N THR A 119 17.33 -2.46 -3.74
CA THR A 119 18.54 -1.76 -4.20
C THR A 119 19.25 -0.97 -3.11
N LEU A 120 18.51 -0.49 -2.12
CA LEU A 120 19.10 0.15 -0.94
C LEU A 120 19.85 -0.90 -0.09
N PRO A 121 20.97 -0.51 0.56
CA PRO A 121 21.77 -1.41 1.40
C PRO A 121 20.91 -2.12 2.45
#